data_AF-A0A246RDS1-F1
#
_entry.id   AF-A0A246RDS1-F1
#
_cell.length_a   1.000
_cell.length_b   1.000
_cell.length_c   1.000
_cell.angle_alpha   90.00
_cell.angle_beta   90.00
_cell.angle_gamma   90.00
#
_symmetry.space_group_name_H-M   'P 1'
#
loop_
_entity.id
_entity.type
_entity.pdbx_description
1 polymer ?
#
loop_
_entity_poly.entity_id
_entity_poly.type
_entity_poly.pdbx_seq_one_letter_code
_entity_poly.pdbx_strand_id
1 'polypeptide(L)'
;MATDGDPGSRRLQLYCRIDVTVTDPAALTDHAVAGLRAADIDWAQEEDDLGSASAELRGDLTRALASVADITRAVDAIPGVEFRGGVCWAETGPPRAPFAPTGGPPPMAPDPAQ
;
A
#
# COMPACT_ATOMS: atom_id res chain seq x y z
N MET A 1 38.91 7.66 -17.10
CA MET A 1 37.84 8.66 -16.89
C MET A 1 36.95 8.14 -15.79
N ALA A 2 37.14 8.62 -14.57
CA ALA A 2 36.22 8.37 -13.46
C ALA A 2 35.07 9.36 -13.62
N THR A 3 33.83 8.87 -13.68
CA THR A 3 32.65 9.71 -13.55
C THR A 3 32.54 10.14 -12.10
N ASP A 4 32.60 11.45 -11.90
CA ASP A 4 32.49 12.17 -10.64
C ASP A 4 31.10 11.90 -10.05
N GLY A 5 31.03 11.03 -9.04
CA GLY A 5 29.83 10.84 -8.23
C GLY A 5 29.77 11.94 -7.19
N ASP A 6 28.68 12.70 -7.16
CA ASP A 6 28.44 13.74 -6.16
C ASP A 6 28.76 13.23 -4.72
N PRO A 7 29.72 13.82 -4.00
CA PRO A 7 30.16 13.36 -2.68
C PRO A 7 29.07 13.46 -1.59
N GLY A 8 27.90 14.03 -1.90
CA GLY A 8 26.86 14.35 -0.92
C GLY A 8 25.71 13.35 -0.74
N SER A 9 25.40 12.49 -1.70
CA SER A 9 24.19 11.63 -1.65
C SER A 9 24.50 10.14 -1.51
N ARG A 10 23.75 9.44 -0.65
CA ARG A 10 23.85 7.98 -0.45
C ARG A 10 22.49 7.33 -0.61
N ARG A 11 22.43 6.23 -1.34
CA ARG A 11 21.22 5.40 -1.43
C ARG A 11 21.11 4.51 -0.20
N LEU A 12 19.99 4.63 0.49
CA LEU A 12 19.61 3.77 1.62
C LEU A 12 18.32 3.02 1.26
N GLN A 13 18.09 1.89 1.91
CA GLN A 13 16.84 1.14 1.82
C GLN A 13 16.15 1.24 3.18
N LEU A 14 14.89 1.68 3.18
CA LEU A 14 14.05 1.75 4.36
C LEU A 14 13.00 0.65 4.27
N TYR A 15 12.98 -0.25 5.26
CA TYR A 15 12.00 -1.33 5.35
C TYR A 15 11.09 -1.07 6.54
N CYS A 16 9.84 -0.69 6.27
CA CYS A 16 8.84 -0.37 7.28
C CYS A 16 7.65 -1.32 7.18
N ARG A 17 7.11 -1.72 8.33
CA ARG A 17 5.76 -2.27 8.44
C ARG A 17 4.84 -1.15 8.92
N ILE A 18 3.71 -0.98 8.23
CA ILE A 18 2.63 -0.09 8.64
C ILE A 18 1.45 -0.96 9.04
N ASP A 19 0.96 -0.79 10.26
CA ASP A 19 -0.25 -1.44 10.76
C ASP A 19 -1.39 -0.42 10.74
N VAL A 20 -2.52 -0.76 10.12
CA VAL A 20 -3.64 0.14 9.91
C VAL A 20 -4.95 -0.54 10.24
N THR A 21 -5.88 0.23 10.80
CA THR A 21 -7.26 -0.21 11.00
C THR A 21 -8.17 0.65 10.12
N VAL A 22 -8.93 0.01 9.24
CA VAL A 22 -9.97 0.68 8.47
C VAL A 22 -11.24 0.74 9.31
N THR A 23 -11.56 1.92 9.83
CA THR A 23 -12.71 2.13 10.73
C THR A 23 -14.03 2.34 9.97
N ASP A 24 -13.95 2.74 8.71
CA ASP A 24 -15.10 2.89 7.80
C ASP A 24 -14.75 2.33 6.41
N PRO A 25 -15.01 1.03 6.18
CA PRO A 25 -14.74 0.38 4.91
C PRO A 25 -15.52 0.97 3.73
N ALA A 26 -16.75 1.46 3.97
CA ALA A 26 -17.58 2.03 2.92
C ALA A 26 -16.97 3.36 2.42
N ALA A 27 -16.59 4.24 3.35
CA ALA A 27 -15.94 5.50 2.99
C ALA A 27 -14.61 5.28 2.25
N LEU A 28 -13.82 4.28 2.65
CA LEU A 28 -12.56 3.94 1.97
C LEU A 28 -12.80 3.48 0.52
N THR A 29 -13.74 2.56 0.29
CA THR A 29 -14.03 2.06 -1.06
C THR A 29 -14.65 3.13 -1.96
N ASP A 30 -15.51 4.00 -1.42
CA ASP A 30 -16.04 5.14 -2.18
C ASP A 30 -14.95 6.16 -2.54
N HIS A 31 -13.99 6.39 -1.63
CA HIS A 31 -12.82 7.22 -1.94
C HIS A 31 -11.96 6.62 -3.05
N ALA A 32 -11.68 5.31 -3.00
CA ALA A 32 -10.96 4.60 -4.05
C ALA A 32 -11.66 4.69 -5.41
N VAL A 33 -12.98 4.49 -5.45
CA VAL A 33 -13.78 4.62 -6.68
C VAL A 33 -13.80 6.05 -7.19
N ALA A 34 -13.87 7.05 -6.31
CA ALA A 34 -13.78 8.45 -6.72
C ALA A 34 -12.42 8.76 -7.36
N GLY A 35 -11.32 8.25 -6.78
CA GLY A 35 -9.98 8.34 -7.36
C GLY A 35 -9.90 7.68 -8.73
N LEU A 36 -10.43 6.45 -8.87
CA LEU A 36 -10.47 5.73 -10.15
C LEU A 36 -11.21 6.51 -11.24
N ARG A 37 -12.35 7.13 -10.91
CA ARG A 37 -13.14 7.95 -11.85
C ARG A 37 -12.45 9.25 -12.25
N ALA A 38 -11.59 9.79 -11.37
CA ALA A 38 -10.83 10.99 -11.63
C ALA A 38 -9.52 10.72 -12.40
N ALA A 39 -9.10 9.45 -12.48
CA ALA A 39 -7.93 9.05 -13.23
C ALA A 39 -8.17 9.18 -14.74
N ASP A 40 -7.16 9.68 -15.45
CA ASP A 40 -7.18 9.83 -16.90
C ASP A 40 -6.85 8.49 -17.59
N ILE A 41 -7.79 7.53 -17.47
CA ILE A 41 -7.67 6.18 -18.02
C ILE A 41 -8.47 6.10 -19.32
N ASP A 42 -7.83 5.63 -20.40
CA ASP A 42 -8.51 5.28 -21.64
C ASP A 42 -9.16 3.91 -21.52
N TRP A 43 -10.38 3.89 -20.95
CA TRP A 43 -11.16 2.67 -20.74
C TRP A 43 -11.49 1.88 -22.02
N ALA A 44 -11.31 2.45 -23.21
CA ALA A 44 -11.49 1.71 -24.46
C ALA A 44 -10.29 0.79 -24.79
N GLN A 45 -9.16 0.95 -24.09
CA GLN A 45 -7.96 0.12 -24.25
C GLN A 45 -7.74 -0.86 -23.09
N GLU A 46 -8.51 -0.73 -22.01
CA GLU A 46 -8.44 -1.62 -20.85
C GLU A 46 -9.26 -2.91 -21.07
N GLU A 47 -8.89 -3.98 -20.38
CA GLU A 47 -9.63 -5.25 -20.38
C GLU A 47 -11.00 -5.11 -19.69
N ASP A 48 -11.04 -4.32 -18.62
CA ASP A 48 -12.23 -4.05 -17.83
C ASP A 48 -12.85 -2.69 -18.15
N ASP A 49 -14.17 -2.58 -17.99
CA ASP A 49 -14.84 -1.29 -17.96
C ASP A 49 -14.78 -0.65 -16.55
N LEU A 50 -15.03 0.67 -16.51
CA LEU A 50 -15.06 1.45 -15.26
C LEU A 50 -16.05 0.88 -14.23
N GLY A 51 -17.17 0.31 -14.67
CA GLY A 51 -18.19 -0.26 -13.79
C GLY A 51 -17.69 -1.51 -13.07
N SER A 52 -17.05 -2.41 -13.83
CA SER A 52 -16.43 -3.64 -13.36
C SER A 52 -15.27 -3.33 -12.41
N ALA A 53 -14.33 -2.47 -12.80
CA ALA A 53 -13.23 -2.03 -11.94
C ALA A 53 -13.73 -1.34 -10.64
N SER A 54 -14.80 -0.53 -10.73
CA SER A 54 -15.41 0.08 -9.54
C SER A 54 -16.09 -0.95 -8.63
N ALA A 55 -16.67 -2.01 -9.19
CA ALA A 55 -17.29 -3.08 -8.43
C ALA A 55 -16.23 -3.92 -7.70
N GLU A 56 -15.08 -4.18 -8.34
CA GLU A 56 -13.94 -4.85 -7.71
C GLU A 56 -13.42 -4.06 -6.50
N LEU A 57 -13.23 -2.74 -6.63
CA LEU A 57 -12.79 -1.90 -5.50
C LEU A 57 -13.77 -1.92 -4.33
N ARG A 58 -15.08 -2.02 -4.59
CA ARG A 58 -16.09 -2.14 -3.52
C ARG A 58 -16.13 -3.53 -2.90
N GLY A 59 -15.80 -4.57 -3.67
CA GLY A 59 -15.78 -5.96 -3.23
C GLY A 59 -14.51 -6.36 -2.48
N ASP A 60 -13.40 -5.63 -2.65
CA ASP A 60 -12.10 -5.95 -2.07
C ASP A 60 -11.50 -4.75 -1.33
N LEU A 61 -11.64 -4.77 0.00
CA LEU A 61 -11.12 -3.72 0.89
C LEU A 61 -9.59 -3.61 0.85
N THR A 62 -8.90 -4.74 0.65
CA THR A 62 -7.43 -4.77 0.59
C THR A 62 -6.97 -4.04 -0.65
N ARG A 63 -7.60 -4.34 -1.79
CA ARG A 63 -7.33 -3.67 -3.06
C ARG A 63 -7.69 -2.19 -3.00
N ALA A 64 -8.82 -1.83 -2.39
CA ALA A 64 -9.21 -0.44 -2.18
C ALA A 64 -8.15 0.32 -1.37
N LEU A 65 -7.70 -0.23 -0.24
CA LEU A 65 -6.64 0.39 0.56
C LEU A 65 -5.34 0.54 -0.23
N ALA A 66 -4.91 -0.51 -0.93
CA ALA A 66 -3.69 -0.49 -1.73
C ALA A 66 -3.76 0.56 -2.86
N SER A 67 -4.94 0.81 -3.42
CA SER A 67 -5.15 1.79 -4.50
C SER A 67 -5.05 3.26 -4.04
N VAL A 68 -5.28 3.54 -2.76
CA VAL A 68 -5.28 4.90 -2.20
C VAL A 68 -4.04 5.20 -1.36
N ALA A 69 -3.32 4.18 -0.92
CA ALA A 69 -2.14 4.34 -0.08
C ALA A 69 -0.98 4.94 -0.89
N ASP A 70 -0.48 6.08 -0.45
CA ASP A 70 0.66 6.76 -1.06
C ASP A 70 1.91 6.63 -0.17
N ILE A 71 2.77 5.66 -0.51
CA ILE A 71 4.02 5.38 0.20
C ILE A 71 5.04 6.52 0.06
N THR A 72 4.93 7.38 -0.96
CA THR A 72 5.88 8.49 -1.15
C THR A 72 5.84 9.45 0.03
N ARG A 73 4.65 9.60 0.63
CA ARG A 73 4.40 10.47 1.79
C ARG A 73 5.08 10.01 3.07
N ALA A 74 5.59 8.77 3.12
CA ALA A 74 6.33 8.27 4.27
C ALA A 74 7.62 9.06 4.54
N VAL A 75 8.16 9.75 3.53
CA VAL A 75 9.40 10.54 3.64
C VAL A 75 9.24 12.02 3.32
N ASP A 76 8.03 12.49 2.95
CA ASP A 76 7.75 13.87 2.50
C ASP A 76 8.29 14.96 3.44
N ALA A 77 8.36 14.67 4.75
CA ALA A 77 8.77 15.64 5.77
C ALA A 77 10.22 15.47 6.26
N ILE A 78 11.02 14.60 5.63
CA ILE A 78 12.39 14.31 6.08
C ILE A 78 13.39 15.18 5.28
N PRO A 79 14.11 16.13 5.92
CA PRO A 79 15.03 17.01 5.22
C PRO A 79 16.13 16.24 4.47
N GLY A 80 16.34 16.58 3.19
CA GLY A 80 17.38 15.96 2.36
C GLY A 80 17.06 14.52 1.92
N VAL A 81 15.83 14.04 2.12
CA VAL A 81 15.38 12.72 1.64
C VAL A 81 14.43 12.90 0.48
N GLU A 82 14.66 12.11 -0.56
CA GLU A 82 13.83 12.04 -1.75
C GLU A 82 13.33 10.61 -1.93
N PHE A 83 12.04 10.46 -2.20
CA PHE A 83 11.49 9.16 -2.57
C PHE A 83 12.00 8.76 -3.96
N ARG A 84 12.71 7.64 -4.04
CA ARG A 84 13.28 7.12 -5.30
C ARG A 84 12.57 5.88 -5.84
N GLY A 85 11.56 5.37 -5.13
CA GLY A 85 10.81 4.16 -5.49
C GLY A 85 10.50 3.29 -4.29
N GLY A 86 9.47 2.46 -4.44
CA GLY A 86 8.99 1.55 -3.40
C GLY A 86 7.89 0.65 -3.96
N VAL A 87 7.62 -0.44 -3.26
CA VAL A 87 6.50 -1.34 -3.56
C VAL A 87 5.61 -1.33 -2.33
N CYS A 88 4.33 -1.02 -2.52
CA CYS A 88 3.32 -1.01 -1.47
C CYS A 88 2.19 -1.96 -1.88
N TRP A 89 1.73 -2.77 -0.96
CA TRP A 89 0.52 -3.58 -1.08
C TRP A 89 -0.11 -3.71 0.31
N ALA A 90 -1.40 -4.02 0.34
CA ALA A 90 -2.12 -4.34 1.57
C ALA A 90 -2.35 -5.85 1.67
N GLU A 91 -2.54 -6.35 2.89
CA GLU A 91 -2.94 -7.73 3.16
C GLU A 91 -3.80 -7.78 4.42
N THR A 92 -4.76 -8.72 4.46
CA THR A 92 -5.52 -9.02 5.68
C THR A 92 -4.86 -10.12 6.50
N GLY A 93 -5.07 -10.10 7.81
CA GLY A 93 -4.65 -11.15 8.71
C GLY A 93 -3.40 -10.78 9.53
N PRO A 94 -2.80 -11.77 10.22
CA PRO A 94 -1.62 -11.51 11.05
C PRO A 94 -0.40 -11.14 10.19
N PRO A 95 0.56 -10.37 10.74
CA PRO A 95 1.79 -10.04 10.03
C PRO A 95 2.55 -11.30 9.58
N ARG A 96 3.14 -11.28 8.37
CA ARG A 96 4.06 -12.36 7.95
C ARG A 96 5.25 -12.44 8.90
N ALA A 97 5.81 -13.64 9.07
CA ALA A 97 6.88 -13.90 10.02
C ALA A 97 8.07 -12.90 9.97
N PRO A 98 8.59 -12.47 8.80
CA PRO A 98 9.68 -11.48 8.74
C PRO A 98 9.31 -10.09 9.23
N PHE A 99 8.01 -9.77 9.30
CA PHE A 99 7.46 -8.49 9.71
C PHE A 99 6.68 -8.59 11.03
N ALA A 100 6.64 -9.76 11.67
CA ALA A 100 6.04 -9.93 12.97
C ALA A 100 6.76 -9.03 13.99
N PRO A 101 6.04 -8.38 14.91
CA PRO A 101 6.70 -7.65 15.99
C PRO A 101 7.57 -8.66 16.76
N THR A 102 8.87 -8.40 16.85
CA THR A 102 9.77 -9.20 17.68
C THR A 102 9.35 -8.99 19.14
N GLY A 103 8.46 -9.83 19.66
CA GLY A 103 7.96 -9.77 21.05
C GLY A 103 6.45 -9.91 21.26
N GLY A 104 5.63 -10.08 20.23
CA GLY A 104 4.20 -10.41 20.41
C GLY A 104 4.00 -11.89 20.81
N PRO A 105 3.03 -12.23 21.70
CA PRO A 105 2.68 -13.64 21.90
C PRO A 105 2.27 -14.26 20.55
N PRO A 106 2.62 -15.53 20.30
CA PRO A 106 2.26 -16.19 19.05
C PRO A 106 0.74 -16.12 18.84
N PRO A 107 0.28 -16.01 17.58
CA PRO A 107 -1.15 -16.08 17.30
C PRO A 107 -1.70 -17.38 17.89
N MET A 108 -2.68 -17.26 18.78
CA MET A 108 -3.38 -18.40 19.34
C MET A 108 -3.92 -19.23 18.16
N ALA A 109 -3.52 -20.49 18.09
CA ALA A 109 -4.07 -21.41 17.11
C ALA A 109 -5.60 -21.46 17.25
N PRO A 110 -6.36 -21.59 16.14
CA PRO A 110 -7.80 -21.81 16.24
C PRO A 110 -8.06 -23.07 17.07
N ASP A 111 -9.02 -22.97 17.99
CA ASP A 111 -9.45 -24.07 18.84
C ASP A 111 -9.94 -25.23 17.96
N PRO A 112 -9.37 -26.45 18.05
CA PRO A 112 -9.87 -27.61 17.34
C PRO A 112 -11.15 -28.13 18.01
N ALA A 113 -12.20 -27.31 18.04
CA ALA A 113 -13.53 -27.67 18.51
C ALA A 113 -14.61 -26.68 18.02
N GLN A 114 -14.81 -26.59 16.70
CA GLN A 114 -16.12 -26.30 16.10
C GLN A 114 -16.32 -27.15 14.84
#